data_AF-A0A815QB23-F1
#
_entry.id   AF-A0A815QB23-F1
#
_cell.length_a   1.000
_cell.length_b   1.000
_cell.length_c   1.000
_cell.angle_alpha   90.00
_cell.angle_beta   90.00
_cell.angle_gamma   90.00
#
_symmetry.space_group_name_H-M   'P 1'
#
loop_
_entity.id
_entity.type
_entity.pdbx_description
1 polymer ?
#
loop_
_entity_poly.entity_id
_entity_poly.type
_entity_poly.pdbx_seq_one_letter_code
_entity_poly.pdbx_strand_id
1 'polypeptide(L)'
;DEDEVNKNRTPELDSLVWEFLRLVQIDDFIRDELNGDLDEAMENKLSGGQKMRLLLARALYRAHNRNSSLLILDEPDKGLPAEITLTIIDNIMKWYRSKGILFLTLHTERAHMLNFDQTLHIDQGIITKIK
;
A
#
# COMPACT_ATOMS: atom_id res chain seq x y z
N ASP A 1 -25.78 1.51 -16.12
CA ASP A 1 -25.66 0.20 -16.76
C ASP A 1 -24.54 -0.59 -16.11
N GLU A 2 -24.89 -1.46 -15.16
CA GLU A 2 -23.96 -2.40 -14.48
C GLU A 2 -23.20 -3.29 -15.50
N ASP A 3 -23.73 -3.41 -16.72
CA ASP A 3 -23.17 -4.17 -17.84
C ASP A 3 -21.92 -3.54 -18.51
N GLU A 4 -21.59 -2.27 -18.27
CA GLU A 4 -20.36 -1.66 -18.80
C GLU A 4 -19.15 -1.86 -17.87
N VAL A 5 -19.36 -1.95 -16.56
CA VAL A 5 -18.27 -2.13 -15.57
C VAL A 5 -17.65 -3.53 -15.66
N ASN A 6 -18.45 -4.53 -16.07
CA ASN A 6 -18.04 -5.93 -16.09
C ASN A 6 -17.24 -6.34 -17.35
N LYS A 7 -17.20 -5.50 -18.40
CA LYS A 7 -16.51 -5.85 -19.67
C LYS A 7 -14.99 -5.78 -19.61
N ASN A 8 -14.40 -5.22 -18.55
CA ASN A 8 -12.95 -5.06 -18.38
C ASN A 8 -12.34 -5.96 -17.29
N ARG A 9 -13.13 -6.76 -16.55
CA ARG A 9 -12.60 -7.71 -15.56
C ARG A 9 -12.09 -8.96 -16.29
N THR A 10 -10.77 -9.16 -16.28
CA THR A 10 -10.15 -10.42 -16.69
C THR A 10 -9.63 -11.16 -15.46
N PRO A 11 -9.50 -12.50 -15.50
CA PRO A 11 -8.92 -13.26 -14.39
C PRO A 11 -7.54 -12.76 -13.96
N GLU A 12 -6.75 -12.27 -14.91
CA GLU A 12 -5.44 -11.67 -14.65
C GLU A 12 -5.56 -10.34 -13.92
N LEU A 13 -6.49 -9.47 -14.35
CA LEU A 13 -6.75 -8.21 -13.68
C LEU A 13 -7.22 -8.43 -12.24
N ASP A 14 -8.14 -9.38 -12.04
CA ASP A 14 -8.64 -9.71 -10.70
C ASP A 14 -7.50 -10.26 -9.83
N SER A 15 -6.68 -11.16 -10.36
CA SER A 15 -5.51 -11.70 -9.64
C SER A 15 -4.54 -10.60 -9.20
N LEU A 16 -4.31 -9.62 -10.07
CA LEU A 16 -3.46 -8.46 -9.80
C LEU A 16 -4.07 -7.55 -8.72
N VAL A 17 -5.38 -7.29 -8.77
CA VAL A 17 -6.05 -6.51 -7.72
C VAL A 17 -5.90 -7.21 -6.36
N TRP A 18 -6.17 -8.51 -6.30
CA TRP A 18 -6.02 -9.29 -5.06
C TRP A 18 -4.57 -9.35 -4.56
N GLU A 19 -3.57 -9.26 -5.44
CA GLU A 19 -2.17 -9.12 -5.04
C GLU A 19 -1.96 -7.81 -4.26
N PHE A 20 -2.46 -6.68 -4.75
CA PHE A 20 -2.31 -5.40 -4.05
C PHE A 20 -3.07 -5.35 -2.73
N LEU A 21 -4.24 -6.00 -2.65
CA LEU A 21 -4.99 -6.12 -1.40
C LEU A 21 -4.24 -6.94 -0.34
N ARG A 22 -3.55 -8.01 -0.77
CA ARG A 22 -2.65 -8.81 0.08
C ARG A 22 -1.44 -8.02 0.58
N LEU A 23 -0.81 -7.24 -0.29
CA LEU A 23 0.36 -6.42 0.09
C LEU A 23 0.05 -5.47 1.25
N VAL A 24 -1.16 -4.93 1.26
CA VAL A 24 -1.63 -3.99 2.29
C VAL A 24 -2.44 -4.67 3.41
N GLN A 25 -2.53 -6.01 3.44
CA GLN A 25 -3.27 -6.78 4.45
C GLN A 25 -4.73 -6.36 4.62
N ILE A 26 -5.48 -6.17 3.53
CA ILE A 26 -6.92 -5.89 3.59
C ILE A 26 -7.76 -6.97 2.89
N ASP A 27 -7.11 -7.93 2.24
CA ASP A 27 -7.77 -8.98 1.48
C ASP A 27 -8.64 -9.90 2.33
N ASP A 28 -8.22 -10.29 3.53
CA ASP A 28 -9.04 -11.09 4.44
C ASP A 28 -10.33 -10.35 4.82
N PHE A 29 -10.23 -9.07 5.17
CA PHE A 29 -11.41 -8.25 5.48
C PHE A 29 -12.38 -8.18 4.30
N ILE A 30 -11.88 -7.95 3.09
CA ILE A 30 -12.74 -7.89 1.89
C ILE A 30 -13.36 -9.26 1.61
N ARG A 31 -12.59 -10.35 1.77
CA ARG A 31 -13.08 -11.71 1.52
C ARG A 31 -14.16 -12.12 2.52
N ASP A 32 -13.91 -11.87 3.80
CA ASP A 32 -14.71 -12.44 4.88
C ASP A 32 -15.89 -11.55 5.28
N GLU A 33 -15.68 -10.23 5.31
CA GLU A 33 -16.72 -9.28 5.74
C GLU A 33 -17.55 -8.76 4.56
N LEU A 34 -16.97 -8.71 3.36
CA LEU A 34 -17.62 -8.18 2.15
C LEU A 34 -17.86 -9.26 1.10
N ASN A 35 -17.69 -10.55 1.43
CA ASN A 35 -17.84 -11.67 0.50
C ASN A 35 -17.01 -11.58 -0.79
N GLY A 36 -15.89 -10.86 -0.76
CA GLY A 36 -15.05 -10.58 -1.92
C GLY A 36 -15.58 -9.47 -2.83
N ASP A 37 -16.64 -8.76 -2.43
CA ASP A 37 -17.21 -7.64 -3.19
C ASP A 37 -16.36 -6.38 -3.04
N LEU A 38 -15.64 -6.05 -4.11
CA LEU A 38 -14.79 -4.87 -4.20
C LEU A 38 -15.58 -3.57 -4.35
N ASP A 39 -16.78 -3.64 -4.91
CA ASP A 39 -17.65 -2.49 -5.09
C ASP A 39 -18.27 -2.13 -3.73
N GLU A 40 -18.68 -3.14 -2.95
CA GLU A 40 -19.12 -2.97 -1.57
C GLU A 40 -18.01 -2.36 -0.68
N ALA A 41 -16.74 -2.70 -0.92
CA ALA A 41 -15.61 -2.14 -0.20
C ALA A 41 -15.47 -0.62 -0.41
N MET A 42 -15.92 -0.10 -1.55
CA MET A 42 -15.91 1.33 -1.84
C MET A 42 -17.08 2.09 -1.21
N GLU A 43 -18.19 1.40 -0.94
CA GLU A 43 -19.42 1.98 -0.38
C GLU A 43 -19.51 1.83 1.14
N ASN A 44 -18.81 0.85 1.72
CA ASN A 44 -18.84 0.57 3.15
C ASN A 44 -18.19 1.65 4.02
N LYS A 45 -18.65 1.73 5.28
CA LYS A 45 -18.04 2.56 6.32
C LYS A 45 -16.78 1.88 6.88
N LEU A 46 -15.74 1.80 6.05
CA LEU A 46 -14.41 1.34 6.45
C LEU A 46 -13.86 2.17 7.63
N SER A 47 -13.17 1.51 8.56
CA SER A 47 -12.37 2.17 9.59
C SER A 47 -11.24 3.00 8.96
N GLY A 48 -10.68 3.95 9.71
CA GLY A 48 -9.58 4.80 9.21
C GLY A 48 -8.41 4.01 8.64
N GLY A 49 -7.96 2.96 9.36
CA GLY A 49 -6.87 2.10 8.91
C GLY A 49 -7.25 1.21 7.71
N GLN A 50 -8.50 0.77 7.58
CA GLN A 50 -8.96 0.05 6.37
C GLN A 50 -8.98 0.97 5.15
N LYS A 51 -9.47 2.21 5.30
CA LYS A 51 -9.44 3.21 4.21
C LYS A 51 -8.01 3.49 3.76
N MET A 52 -7.09 3.65 4.71
CA MET A 52 -5.69 3.89 4.41
C MET A 52 -5.06 2.73 3.62
N ARG A 53 -5.30 1.48 4.07
CA ARG A 53 -4.84 0.28 3.36
C ARG A 53 -5.40 0.20 1.94
N LEU A 54 -6.70 0.44 1.75
CA LEU A 54 -7.32 0.42 0.43
C LEU A 54 -6.76 1.52 -0.49
N LEU A 55 -6.54 2.73 0.04
CA LEU A 55 -5.90 3.82 -0.69
C LEU A 55 -4.47 3.47 -1.10
N LEU A 56 -3.72 2.82 -0.21
CA LEU A 56 -2.36 2.34 -0.48
C LEU A 56 -2.34 1.27 -1.58
N ALA A 57 -3.25 0.29 -1.54
CA ALA A 57 -3.40 -0.71 -2.61
C ALA A 57 -3.69 -0.04 -3.96
N ARG A 58 -4.58 0.96 -3.99
CA ARG A 58 -4.88 1.75 -5.20
C ARG A 58 -3.66 2.52 -5.71
N ALA A 59 -2.83 3.07 -4.82
CA ALA A 59 -1.61 3.77 -5.20
C ALA A 59 -0.59 2.81 -5.84
N LEU A 60 -0.39 1.64 -5.24
CA LEU A 60 0.50 0.59 -5.77
C LEU A 60 0.03 0.07 -7.12
N TYR A 61 -1.27 -0.21 -7.27
CA TYR A 61 -1.87 -0.62 -8.54
C TYR A 61 -1.65 0.43 -9.64
N ARG A 62 -1.84 1.72 -9.33
CA ARG A 62 -1.60 2.80 -10.28
C ARG A 62 -0.12 2.93 -10.65
N ALA A 63 0.79 2.77 -9.69
CA ALA A 63 2.23 2.79 -9.94
C ALA A 63 2.65 1.63 -10.85
N HIS A 64 2.11 0.43 -10.60
CA HIS A 64 2.31 -0.75 -11.43
C HIS A 64 1.85 -0.51 -12.88
N ASN A 65 0.58 -0.12 -13.07
CA ASN A 65 0.00 0.06 -14.41
C ASN A 65 0.70 1.14 -15.23
N ARG A 66 1.31 2.13 -14.56
CA ARG A 66 2.06 3.21 -15.21
C ARG A 66 3.54 2.88 -15.42
N ASN A 67 4.00 1.70 -14.98
CA ASN A 67 5.41 1.34 -14.93
C ASN A 67 6.26 2.43 -14.26
N SER A 68 5.76 2.98 -13.14
CA SER A 68 6.44 4.04 -12.41
C SER A 68 7.79 3.55 -11.91
N SER A 69 8.87 4.25 -12.26
CA SER A 69 10.22 3.99 -11.73
C SER A 69 10.46 4.67 -10.38
N LEU A 70 9.57 5.55 -9.95
CA LEU A 70 9.61 6.25 -8.67
C LEU A 70 8.22 6.23 -8.02
N LEU A 71 8.16 5.74 -6.79
CA LEU A 71 6.97 5.81 -5.93
C LEU A 71 7.34 6.53 -4.63
N ILE A 72 6.60 7.59 -4.32
CA ILE A 72 6.74 8.35 -3.08
C ILE A 72 5.48 8.09 -2.26
N LEU A 73 5.65 7.60 -1.03
CA LEU A 73 4.57 7.47 -0.06
C LEU A 73 4.86 8.36 1.13
N ASP A 74 3.95 9.31 1.38
CA ASP A 74 4.05 10.24 2.49
C ASP A 74 3.18 9.74 3.65
N GLU A 75 3.81 9.41 4.78
CA GLU A 75 3.18 8.90 6.01
C GLU A 75 2.25 7.69 5.78
N PRO A 76 2.66 6.63 5.05
CA PRO A 76 1.80 5.48 4.79
C PRO A 76 1.42 4.69 6.06
N ASP A 77 2.10 4.95 7.18
CA ASP A 77 1.87 4.36 8.50
C ASP A 77 0.80 5.08 9.34
N LYS A 78 0.31 6.23 8.87
CA LYS A 78 -0.64 7.04 9.61
C LYS A 78 -1.98 6.31 9.80
N GLY A 79 -2.41 6.20 11.05
CA GLY A 79 -3.69 5.58 11.41
C GLY A 79 -3.66 4.04 11.39
N LEU A 80 -2.47 3.43 11.36
CA LEU A 80 -2.27 1.99 11.42
C LEU A 80 -1.55 1.59 12.72
N PRO A 81 -1.91 0.45 13.36
CA PRO A 81 -1.13 -0.13 14.44
C PRO A 81 0.30 -0.46 13.97
N ALA A 82 1.29 -0.24 14.84
CA ALA A 82 2.70 -0.35 14.47
C ALA A 82 3.08 -1.73 13.92
N GLU A 83 2.53 -2.80 14.47
CA GLU A 83 2.81 -4.19 14.04
C GLU A 83 2.32 -4.45 12.61
N ILE A 84 1.12 -3.94 12.27
CA ILE A 84 0.54 -4.05 10.93
C ILE A 84 1.35 -3.19 9.94
N THR A 85 1.69 -1.97 10.35
CA THR A 85 2.51 -1.05 9.53
C THR A 85 3.80 -1.70 9.06
N LEU A 86 4.61 -2.25 9.97
CA LEU A 86 5.91 -2.82 9.60
C LEU A 86 5.77 -3.91 8.55
N THR A 87 4.75 -4.76 8.69
CA THR A 87 4.51 -5.85 7.74
C THR A 87 4.09 -5.32 6.38
N ILE A 88 3.20 -4.32 6.33
CA ILE A 88 2.76 -3.69 5.08
C ILE A 88 3.95 -3.03 4.38
N ILE A 89 4.76 -2.26 5.10
CA ILE A 89 5.91 -1.56 4.52
C ILE A 89 6.95 -2.57 4.01
N ASP A 90 7.27 -3.61 4.78
CA ASP A 90 8.18 -4.67 4.34
C ASP A 90 7.68 -5.38 3.07
N ASN A 91 6.38 -5.70 3.01
CA ASN A 91 5.74 -6.26 1.81
C ASN A 91 5.92 -5.35 0.59
N ILE A 92 5.65 -4.05 0.75
CA ILE A 92 5.77 -3.07 -0.33
C ILE A 92 7.23 -2.91 -0.77
N MET A 93 8.17 -2.81 0.17
CA MET A 93 9.61 -2.71 -0.12
C MET A 93 10.08 -3.92 -0.93
N LYS A 94 9.73 -5.14 -0.50
CA LYS A 94 10.06 -6.39 -1.23
C LYS A 94 9.43 -6.40 -2.61
N TRP A 95 8.17 -6.01 -2.72
CA TRP A 95 7.45 -5.97 -3.99
C TRP A 95 8.05 -4.95 -4.97
N TYR A 96 8.49 -3.79 -4.49
CA TYR A 96 9.01 -2.70 -5.32
C TYR A 96 10.50 -2.82 -5.67
N ARG A 97 11.26 -3.67 -4.97
CA ARG A 97 12.73 -3.77 -5.05
C ARG A 97 13.31 -3.87 -6.48
N SER A 98 12.62 -4.55 -7.40
CA SER A 98 13.06 -4.73 -8.79
C SER A 98 12.40 -3.76 -9.79
N LYS A 99 11.54 -2.85 -9.33
CA LYS A 99 10.69 -1.99 -10.17
C LYS A 99 11.20 -0.56 -10.26
N GLY A 100 11.90 -0.08 -9.23
CA GLY A 100 12.45 1.27 -9.20
C GLY A 100 12.77 1.74 -7.78
N ILE A 101 12.66 3.05 -7.58
CA ILE A 101 12.92 3.73 -6.31
C ILE A 101 11.61 3.87 -5.53
N LEU A 102 11.63 3.41 -4.28
CA LEU A 102 10.57 3.64 -3.31
C LEU A 102 11.09 4.64 -2.26
N PHE A 103 10.43 5.79 -2.14
CA PHE A 103 10.72 6.79 -1.12
C PHE A 103 9.56 6.83 -0.11
N LEU A 104 9.87 6.74 1.18
CA LEU A 104 8.89 6.66 2.25
C LEU A 104 9.22 7.67 3.36
N THR A 105 8.20 8.32 3.92
CA THR A 105 8.30 9.03 5.20
C THR A 105 7.53 8.22 6.24
N LEU A 106 8.14 7.88 7.37
CA LEU A 106 7.53 7.03 8.40
C LEU A 106 7.68 7.70 9.76
N HIS A 107 6.62 7.63 10.57
CA HIS A 107 6.58 8.22 11.91
C HIS A 107 6.94 7.22 13.00
N THR A 108 6.83 5.93 12.71
CA THR A 108 7.12 4.91 13.70
C THR A 108 8.61 4.75 13.94
N GLU A 109 9.05 4.94 15.19
CA GLU A 109 10.41 4.62 15.64
C GLU A 109 10.80 3.17 15.31
N ARG A 110 9.83 2.26 15.24
CA ARG A 110 10.05 0.85 14.90
C ARG A 110 10.47 0.61 13.46
N ALA A 111 10.37 1.59 12.58
CA ALA A 111 10.77 1.48 11.19
C ALA A 111 12.25 1.06 11.05
N HIS A 112 13.11 1.36 12.03
CA HIS A 112 14.51 0.93 12.04
C HIS A 112 14.72 -0.59 11.94
N MET A 113 13.69 -1.40 12.20
CA MET A 113 13.73 -2.86 12.04
C MET A 113 13.60 -3.31 10.58
N LEU A 114 13.26 -2.40 9.66
CA LEU A 114 13.14 -2.65 8.23
C LEU A 114 14.48 -2.45 7.53
N ASN A 115 14.69 -3.20 6.45
CA ASN A 115 15.94 -3.19 5.69
C ASN A 115 15.87 -2.14 4.55
N PHE A 116 16.01 -0.86 4.90
CA PHE A 116 16.14 0.20 3.92
C PHE A 116 17.50 0.16 3.22
N ASP A 117 17.52 0.44 1.92
CA ASP A 117 18.77 0.60 1.18
C ASP A 117 19.49 1.91 1.56
N GLN A 118 18.73 2.95 1.95
CA GLN A 118 19.24 4.22 2.46
C GLN A 118 18.23 4.88 3.42
N THR A 119 18.71 5.51 4.49
CA THR A 119 17.89 6.24 5.47
C THR A 119 18.40 7.67 5.64
N LEU A 120 17.48 8.64 5.56
CA LEU A 120 17.75 10.06 5.79
C LEU A 120 17.13 10.50 7.11
N HIS A 121 17.93 11.05 8.02
CA HIS A 121 17.42 11.71 9.22
C HIS A 121 17.37 13.22 8.97
N ILE A 122 16.18 13.80 9.11
CA ILE A 122 15.93 15.22 8.86
C ILE A 122 15.51 15.87 10.17
N ASP A 123 16.18 16.97 10.53
CA ASP A 123 15.86 17.78 11.70
C ASP A 123 15.92 19.26 11.33
N GLN A 124 14.89 20.03 11.69
CA GLN A 124 14.75 21.46 11.39
C GLN A 124 15.02 21.85 9.91
N GLY A 125 14.60 20.99 8.97
CA GLY A 125 14.81 21.20 7.53
C GLY A 125 16.22 20.87 7.03
N ILE A 126 17.06 20.26 7.86
CA ILE A 126 18.44 19.87 7.53
C ILE A 126 18.56 18.35 7.60
N ILE A 127 19.22 17.74 6.60
CA ILE A 127 19.62 16.34 6.68
C ILE A 127 20.79 16.22 7.65
N THR A 128 20.53 15.66 8.84
CA THR A 128 21.53 15.49 9.90
C THR A 128 22.28 14.17 9.82
N LYS A 129 21.71 13.17 9.12
CA LYS A 129 22.33 11.86 8.94
C LYS A 129 21.88 11.18 7.66
N ILE A 130 22.82 10.47 7.04
CA ILE A 130 22.58 9.56 5.92
C ILE A 130 23.18 8.21 6.32
N LYS A 131 22.41 7.13 6.20
CA LYS A 131 22.85 5.75 6.42
C LYS A 131 22.50 4.89 5.23
#